data_AF-A0A936ZBB8-F1
#
_entry.id   AF-A0A936ZBB8-F1
#
_cell.length_a   1.000
_cell.length_b   1.000
_cell.length_c   1.000
_cell.angle_alpha   90.00
_cell.angle_beta   90.00
_cell.angle_gamma   90.00
#
_symmetry.space_group_name_H-M   'P 1'
#
loop_
_entity.id
_entity.type
_entity.pdbx_description
1 polymer ?
#
loop_
_entity_poly.entity_id
_entity_poly.type
_entity_poly.pdbx_seq_one_letter_code
_entity_poly.pdbx_strand_id
1 'polypeptide(L)' 'MGRVASKDWPEGTCVVVPDTQRPDGFWSNIQTEQQERINTTLRDMYAELGCLPLSPSLTPLIRKIEAHWEAPTLHG' A
#
# COMPACT_ATOMS: atom_id res chain seq x y z
N MET A 1 -16.12 15.34 18.41
CA MET A 1 -15.06 14.98 17.44
C MET A 1 -13.82 14.57 18.23
N GLY A 2 -13.70 13.28 18.56
CA GLY A 2 -12.54 12.77 19.31
C GLY A 2 -11.31 12.80 18.42
N ARG A 3 -10.22 13.42 18.88
CA ARG A 3 -8.94 13.38 18.17
C ARG A 3 -8.54 11.91 18.07
N VAL A 4 -8.44 11.38 16.86
CA VAL A 4 -7.78 10.10 16.62
C VAL A 4 -6.35 10.31 17.10
N ALA A 5 -6.02 9.74 18.26
CA ALA A 5 -4.65 9.71 18.72
C ALA A 5 -3.86 8.96 17.64
N SER A 6 -2.92 9.67 16.99
CA SER A 6 -1.96 9.02 16.13
C SER A 6 -1.31 7.91 16.93
N LYS A 7 -1.55 6.65 16.54
CA LYS A 7 -0.83 5.50 17.10
C LYS A 7 0.61 5.45 16.58
N ASP A 8 0.95 6.34 15.65
CA ASP A 8 2.27 6.39 15.06
C ASP A 8 3.22 7.17 15.95
N TRP A 9 4.40 6.59 16.11
CA TRP A 9 5.50 7.20 16.82
C TRP A 9 5.99 8.41 16.02
N PRO A 10 6.32 9.53 16.68
CA PRO A 10 6.82 10.69 15.98
C PRO A 10 8.12 10.39 15.25
N GLU A 11 8.17 10.75 13.97
CA GLU A 11 9.33 10.55 13.10
C GLU A 11 10.60 11.18 13.69
N GLY A 12 11.73 10.49 13.58
CA GLY A 12 13.01 10.93 14.17
C GLY A 12 13.16 10.65 15.67
N THR A 13 12.20 10.00 16.32
CA THR A 13 12.30 9.65 17.74
C THR A 13 12.94 8.28 17.93
N CYS A 14 14.04 8.23 18.69
CA CYS A 14 14.65 6.98 19.12
C CYS A 14 13.88 6.40 20.31
N VAL A 15 13.39 5.18 20.17
CA VAL A 15 12.64 4.48 21.21
C VAL A 15 13.53 3.46 21.88
N VAL A 16 13.79 3.66 23.16
CA VAL A 16 14.53 2.68 23.97
C VAL A 16 13.51 1.81 24.71
N VAL A 17 13.43 0.53 24.33
CA VAL A 17 12.59 -0.46 25.03
C VAL A 17 13.49 -1.32 25.93
N PRO A 18 13.34 -1.25 27.26
CA PRO A 18 14.11 -2.07 28.19
C PRO A 18 13.94 -3.56 27.91
N ASP A 19 14.99 -4.35 28.08
CA ASP A 19 14.95 -5.79 27.78
C ASP A 19 13.90 -6.54 28.62
N THR A 20 13.63 -6.09 29.84
CA THR A 20 12.59 -6.66 30.73
C THR A 20 11.16 -6.42 30.23
N GLN A 21 10.96 -5.52 29.28
CA GLN A 21 9.68 -5.19 28.66
C GLN A 21 9.61 -5.62 27.19
N ARG A 22 10.64 -6.33 26.70
CA ARG A 22 10.71 -6.83 25.33
C ARG A 22 10.29 -8.31 25.32
N PRO A 23 9.01 -8.63 25.10
CA PRO A 23 8.61 -10.02 24.90
C PRO A 23 9.31 -10.59 23.66
N ASP A 24 9.40 -11.92 23.61
CA ASP A 24 9.94 -12.61 22.44
C ASP A 24 9.16 -12.18 21.18
N GLY A 25 9.91 -11.83 20.13
CA GLY A 25 9.32 -11.37 18.87
C GLY A 25 8.73 -9.96 18.88
N PHE A 26 8.91 -9.16 19.95
CA PHE A 26 8.41 -7.78 20.02
C PHE A 26 8.73 -6.95 18.76
N TRP A 27 9.98 -6.96 18.31
CA TRP A 27 10.40 -6.23 17.11
C TRP A 27 9.79 -6.81 15.82
N SER A 28 9.71 -8.14 15.72
CA SER A 28 9.08 -8.81 14.59
C SER A 28 7.59 -8.47 14.50
N ASN A 29 6.91 -8.38 15.63
CA ASN A 29 5.50 -7.99 15.70
C ASN A 29 5.29 -6.55 15.25
N ILE A 30 6.11 -5.60 15.74
CA ILE A 30 6.08 -4.20 15.27
C ILE A 30 6.32 -4.14 13.76
N GLN A 31 7.35 -4.83 13.27
CA GLN A 31 7.65 -4.83 11.84
C GLN A 31 6.49 -5.38 11.00
N THR A 32 5.85 -6.46 11.47
CA THR A 32 4.71 -7.09 10.78
C THR A 32 3.51 -6.15 10.76
N GLU A 33 3.16 -5.56 11.90
CA GLU A 33 2.05 -4.59 11.98
C GLU A 33 2.28 -3.38 11.05
N GLN A 34 3.50 -2.83 11.04
CA GLN A 34 3.82 -1.71 10.16
C GLN A 34 3.79 -2.11 8.68
N GLN A 35 4.29 -3.29 8.33
CA GLN A 35 4.24 -3.79 6.97
C GLN A 35 2.79 -3.99 6.49
N GLU A 36 1.92 -4.54 7.32
CA GLU A 36 0.49 -4.71 7.02
C GLU A 36 -0.22 -3.37 6.83
N ARG A 37 0.08 -2.39 7.68
CA ARG A 37 -0.48 -1.03 7.59
C ARG A 37 -0.02 -0.31 6.32
N ILE A 38 1.26 -0.40 5.98
CA ILE A 38 1.81 0.16 4.72
C ILE A 38 1.12 -0.52 3.52
N ASN A 39 1.05 -1.84 3.51
CA ASN A 39 0.43 -2.58 2.41
C ASN A 39 -1.05 -2.22 2.23
N THR A 40 -1.80 -2.10 3.33
CA THR A 40 -3.21 -1.69 3.30
C THR A 40 -3.34 -0.27 2.74
N THR A 41 -2.56 0.68 3.25
CA THR A 41 -2.59 2.07 2.79
C THR A 41 -2.28 2.18 1.30
N LEU A 42 -1.26 1.46 0.83
CA LEU A 42 -0.93 1.44 -0.60
C LEU A 42 -2.08 0.86 -1.44
N ARG A 43 -2.69 -0.25 -0.99
CA ARG A 43 -3.83 -0.84 -1.69
C ARG A 43 -5.00 0.12 -1.78
N ASP A 44 -5.31 0.84 -0.71
CA ASP A 44 -6.39 1.82 -0.69
C ASP A 44 -6.08 2.98 -1.64
N MET A 45 -4.86 3.53 -1.59
CA MET A 45 -4.43 4.58 -2.53
C MET A 45 -4.53 4.13 -4.00
N TYR A 46 -4.10 2.90 -4.31
CA TYR A 46 -4.18 2.37 -5.67
C TYR A 46 -5.61 2.02 -6.09
N ALA A 47 -6.46 1.59 -5.17
CA ALA A 47 -7.88 1.38 -5.44
C ALA A 47 -8.58 2.71 -5.78
N GLU A 48 -8.28 3.77 -5.03
CA GLU A 48 -8.77 5.12 -5.31
C GLU A 48 -8.29 5.63 -6.68
N LEU A 49 -7.01 5.40 -7.03
CA LEU A 49 -6.47 5.73 -8.35
C LEU A 49 -7.18 4.99 -9.49
N GLY A 50 -7.55 3.72 -9.28
CA GLY A 50 -8.31 2.94 -10.27
C GLY A 50 -9.72 3.46 -10.50
N CYS A 51 -10.29 4.19 -9.55
CA CYS A 51 -11.59 4.85 -9.67
C CYS A 51 -11.52 6.24 -10.34
N LEU A 52 -10.32 6.80 -10.54
CA LEU A 52 -10.19 8.09 -11.20
C LEU A 52 -10.44 7.96 -12.71
N PRO A 53 -11.19 8.89 -13.31
CA PRO A 53 -11.36 8.91 -14.75
C PRO A 53 -9.99 9.07 -15.40
N LEU A 54 -9.67 8.14 -16.30
CA LEU A 54 -8.48 8.23 -17.13
C LEU A 54 -8.44 9.57 -17.84
N SER A 55 -7.27 10.19 -17.91
CA SER A 55 -7.14 11.40 -18.71
C SER A 55 -7.53 11.08 -20.17
N PRO A 56 -8.22 12.00 -20.87
CA PRO A 56 -8.72 11.74 -22.23
C PRO A 56 -7.62 11.26 -23.20
N SER A 57 -6.38 11.69 -22.98
CA SER A 57 -5.21 11.32 -23.78
C SER A 57 -4.76 9.87 -23.56
N LEU A 58 -5.10 9.24 -22.42
CA LEU A 58 -4.71 7.87 -22.08
C LEU A 58 -5.74 6.82 -22.50
N THR A 59 -7.00 7.22 -22.69
CA THR A 59 -8.08 6.33 -23.18
C THR A 59 -7.72 5.55 -24.46
N PRO A 60 -7.15 6.15 -25.54
CA PRO A 60 -6.79 5.39 -26.72
C PRO A 60 -5.62 4.42 -26.50
N LEU A 61 -4.71 4.73 -25.57
CA LEU A 61 -3.57 3.87 -25.24
C LEU A 61 -4.01 2.63 -24.47
N ILE A 62 -4.93 2.79 -23.51
CA ILE A 62 -5.45 1.67 -22.72
C ILE A 62 -6.28 0.72 -23.60
N ARG A 63 -7.13 1.25 -24.49
CA ARG A 63 -7.85 0.43 -25.47
C ARG A 63 -6.92 -0.39 -26.37
N LYS A 64 -5.75 0.16 -26.72
CA LYS A 64 -4.74 -0.55 -27.52
C LYS A 64 -4.05 -1.66 -26.73
N ILE A 65 -3.82 -1.44 -25.43
CA ILE A 65 -3.27 -2.44 -24.51
C ILE A 65 -4.29 -3.57 -24.34
N GLU A 66 -5.54 -3.27 -23.98
CA GLU A 66 -6.62 -4.24 -23.83
C GLU A 66 -6.80 -5.08 -25.10
N ALA A 67 -6.83 -4.45 -26.28
CA ALA A 67 -6.93 -5.15 -27.56
C ALA A 67 -5.73 -6.08 -27.84
N HIS A 68 -4.54 -5.76 -27.30
CA HIS A 68 -3.36 -6.62 -27.43
C HIS A 68 -3.40 -7.82 -26.48
N TRP A 69 -3.99 -7.68 -25.29
CA TRP A 69 -4.15 -8.77 -24.33
C TRP A 69 -5.33 -9.70 -24.66
N GLU A 70 -6.37 -9.17 -25.29
CA GLU A 70 -7.54 -9.94 -25.76
C GLU A 70 -7.32 -10.60 -27.13
N ALA A 71 -6.25 -10.23 -27.85
CA ALA A 71 -5.86 -10.94 -29.04
C ALA A 71 -5.31 -12.31 -28.61
N PRO A 72 -5.98 -13.44 -28.93
CA PRO A 72 -5.34 -14.73 -28.76
C PRO A 72 -4.10 -14.68 -29.64
N THR A 73 -2.94 -15.03 -29.09
CA THR A 73 -1.73 -15.33 -29.84
C THR A 73 -2.02 -16.42 -30.87
N LEU A 74 -2.56 -16.02 -32.02
CA LEU A 74 -2.58 -16.78 -33.26
C LEU A 74 -1.20 -16.60 -33.90
N HIS A 75 -0.20 -17.18 -33.25
CA HIS A 75 1.05 -17.51 -33.91
C HIS A 75 1.13 -19.03 -33.94
N GLY A 76 0.69 -19.58 -35.09
CA GLY A 76 1.20 -20.85 -35.58
C GLY A 76 2.60 -20.69 -36.17
#